data_AF-Q4SRM3-F1
#
_entry.id   AF-Q4SRM3-F1
#
_cell.length_a   1.000
_cell.length_b   1.000
_cell.length_c   1.000
_cell.angle_alpha   90.00
_cell.angle_beta   90.00
_cell.angle_gamma   90.00
#
_symmetry.space_group_name_H-M   'P 1'
#
loop_
_entity.id
_entity.type
_entity.pdbx_description
1 polymer ?
#
loop_
_entity_poly.entity_id
_entity_poly.type
_entity_poly.pdbx_seq_one_letter_code
_entity_poly.pdbx_strand_id
1 'polypeptide(L)'
;SKDDAPNDTFMIPRKEINMVTDMGKWKQSQAYADYMGFVLSLNKVVKGKKLTCEYKVSETVQKLLQLLGTLEQWIIETPPVDQPSRFDHPTLEPRHFIDAKVVNEHHQDYMFLDCIKFINEMKTGPFAEHSNQLWNISAVHSWSKVNQGLIKMYRAECLEKFPVIQHFKFGSLLSIQPVK
;
A
#
# COMPACT_ATOMS: atom_id res chain seq x y z
N SER A 1 -10.10 38.44 2.62
CA SER A 1 -11.50 38.03 2.41
C SER A 1 -11.52 36.53 2.33
N LYS A 2 -12.14 35.89 3.33
CA LYS A 2 -12.63 34.50 3.37
C LYS A 2 -11.61 33.37 3.22
N ASP A 3 -10.89 33.09 4.31
CA ASP A 3 -10.59 31.71 4.68
C ASP A 3 -11.88 31.09 5.26
N ASP A 4 -12.83 30.73 4.38
CA ASP A 4 -13.97 29.88 4.74
C ASP A 4 -13.45 28.43 4.84
N ALA A 5 -12.59 28.14 5.82
CA ALA A 5 -12.40 26.76 6.25
C ALA A 5 -13.71 26.33 6.92
N PRO A 6 -14.36 25.24 6.48
CA PRO A 6 -15.54 24.74 7.16
C PRO A 6 -15.22 24.55 8.65
N ASN A 7 -16.14 24.94 9.52
CA ASN A 7 -16.11 24.61 10.95
C ASN A 7 -16.32 23.09 11.11
N ASP A 8 -15.37 22.29 10.63
CA ASP A 8 -15.40 20.85 10.73
C ASP A 8 -15.07 20.48 12.17
N THR A 9 -16.12 20.26 12.96
CA THR A 9 -15.99 19.73 14.31
C THR A 9 -15.33 18.35 14.22
N PHE A 10 -14.06 18.28 14.61
CA PHE A 10 -13.33 17.02 14.67
C PHE A 10 -13.98 16.04 15.66
N MET A 11 -13.97 14.76 15.31
CA MET A 11 -14.54 13.69 16.13
C MET A 11 -13.51 12.59 16.34
N ILE A 12 -13.46 12.02 17.56
CA ILE A 12 -12.64 10.85 17.86
C ILE A 12 -13.16 9.66 17.02
N PRO A 13 -12.32 9.04 16.18
CA PRO A 13 -12.78 7.94 15.34
C PRO A 13 -13.22 6.72 16.15
N ARG A 14 -14.38 6.13 15.79
CA ARG A 14 -14.95 4.95 16.45
C ARG A 14 -15.27 3.83 15.47
N LYS A 15 -15.41 2.61 15.98
CA LYS A 15 -15.84 1.46 15.16
C LYS A 15 -17.31 1.62 14.80
N GLU A 16 -17.62 1.41 13.53
CA GLU A 16 -19.01 1.39 13.03
C GLU A 16 -19.35 0.05 12.36
N ILE A 17 -18.38 -0.80 12.01
CA ILE A 17 -18.60 -2.11 11.40
C ILE A 17 -18.49 -3.19 12.48
N ASN A 18 -19.62 -3.63 13.04
CA ASN A 18 -19.66 -4.59 14.15
C ASN A 18 -20.18 -5.96 13.73
N MET A 19 -20.93 -6.04 12.63
CA MET A 19 -21.47 -7.28 12.06
C MET A 19 -21.43 -7.28 10.54
N VAL A 20 -21.59 -8.45 9.91
CA VAL A 20 -21.50 -8.58 8.44
C VAL A 20 -22.53 -7.71 7.70
N THR A 21 -23.71 -7.50 8.28
CA THR A 21 -24.75 -6.63 7.68
C THR A 21 -24.34 -5.16 7.62
N ASP A 22 -23.37 -4.72 8.44
CA ASP A 22 -22.79 -3.37 8.40
C ASP A 22 -21.90 -3.12 7.17
N MET A 23 -21.54 -4.17 6.43
CA MET A 23 -20.73 -4.02 5.21
C MET A 23 -21.46 -3.23 4.12
N GLY A 24 -22.80 -3.20 4.15
CA GLY A 24 -23.61 -2.38 3.26
C GLY A 24 -23.35 -0.89 3.45
N LYS A 25 -23.43 -0.40 4.69
CA LYS A 25 -23.17 1.02 5.02
C LYS A 25 -21.72 1.42 4.75
N TRP A 26 -20.76 0.53 5.01
CA TRP A 26 -19.35 0.77 4.66
C TRP A 26 -19.17 1.03 3.17
N LYS A 27 -19.68 0.14 2.31
CA LYS A 27 -19.53 0.27 0.84
C LYS A 27 -20.21 1.52 0.27
N GLN A 28 -21.22 2.04 0.94
CA GLN A 28 -21.95 3.25 0.54
C GLN A 28 -21.42 4.53 1.21
N SER A 29 -20.43 4.41 2.10
CA SER A 29 -19.95 5.53 2.91
C SER A 29 -19.01 6.48 2.16
N GLN A 30 -19.00 7.75 2.58
CA GLN A 30 -18.03 8.75 2.15
C GLN A 30 -16.58 8.28 2.43
N ALA A 31 -16.35 7.66 3.59
CA ALA A 31 -15.04 7.10 3.94
C ALA A 31 -14.54 6.08 2.90
N TYR A 32 -15.40 5.18 2.41
CA TYR A 32 -15.01 4.22 1.38
C TYR A 32 -14.64 4.93 0.07
N ALA A 33 -15.47 5.88 -0.36
CA ALA A 33 -15.23 6.64 -1.59
C ALA A 33 -13.93 7.44 -1.53
N ASP A 34 -13.70 8.17 -0.43
CA ASP A 34 -12.51 8.99 -0.22
C ASP A 34 -11.25 8.13 -0.11
N TYR A 35 -11.31 7.05 0.67
CA TYR A 35 -10.18 6.13 0.85
C TYR A 35 -9.79 5.46 -0.47
N MET A 36 -10.76 4.91 -1.20
CA MET A 36 -10.50 4.27 -2.49
C MET A 36 -10.05 5.30 -3.53
N GLY A 37 -10.63 6.51 -3.52
CA GLY A 37 -10.23 7.62 -4.38
C GLY A 37 -8.78 8.04 -4.14
N PHE A 38 -8.36 8.10 -2.88
CA PHE A 38 -6.98 8.37 -2.48
C PHE A 38 -6.02 7.28 -3.00
N VAL A 39 -6.34 6.00 -2.75
CA VAL A 39 -5.53 4.86 -3.23
C VAL A 39 -5.37 4.88 -4.75
N LEU A 40 -6.45 5.11 -5.50
CA LEU A 40 -6.41 5.18 -6.97
C LEU A 40 -5.64 6.40 -7.48
N SER A 41 -5.75 7.53 -6.79
CA SER A 41 -5.01 8.75 -7.13
C SER A 41 -3.50 8.54 -6.97
N LEU A 42 -3.07 7.95 -5.86
CA LEU A 42 -1.67 7.57 -5.65
C LEU A 42 -1.19 6.57 -6.71
N ASN A 43 -1.97 5.51 -6.96
CA ASN A 43 -1.65 4.50 -7.98
C ASN A 43 -1.41 5.12 -9.36
N LYS A 44 -2.21 6.12 -9.74
CA LYS A 44 -2.05 6.85 -11.01
C LYS A 44 -0.77 7.68 -11.03
N VAL A 45 -0.46 8.39 -9.95
CA VAL A 45 0.68 9.33 -9.89
C VAL A 45 2.04 8.60 -9.91
N VAL A 46 2.12 7.39 -9.36
CA VAL A 46 3.36 6.59 -9.32
C VAL A 46 3.55 5.69 -10.54
N LYS A 47 2.58 5.63 -11.46
CA LYS A 47 2.63 4.76 -12.63
C LYS A 47 3.88 5.01 -13.47
N GLY A 48 4.70 3.97 -13.64
CA GLY A 48 5.90 4.00 -14.46
C GLY A 48 7.08 4.76 -13.85
N LYS A 49 7.00 5.16 -12.57
CA LYS A 49 8.08 5.86 -11.88
C LYS A 49 8.89 4.88 -11.02
N LYS A 50 10.20 5.05 -11.04
CA LYS A 50 11.10 4.42 -10.06
C LYS A 50 10.99 5.13 -8.71
N LEU A 51 11.38 4.45 -7.63
CA LEU A 51 11.56 5.07 -6.32
C LEU A 51 12.62 6.18 -6.34
N THR A 52 13.61 6.06 -7.22
CA THR A 52 14.73 7.00 -7.41
C THR A 52 14.45 8.19 -8.33
N CYS A 53 13.23 8.32 -8.84
CA CYS A 53 12.90 9.47 -9.70
C CYS A 53 12.98 10.79 -8.93
N GLU A 54 13.21 11.91 -9.63
CA GLU A 54 13.14 13.22 -8.99
C GLU A 54 11.68 13.55 -8.61
N TYR A 55 11.47 13.91 -7.35
CA TYR A 55 10.18 14.39 -6.85
C TYR A 55 10.39 15.47 -5.80
N LYS A 56 9.37 16.34 -5.68
CA LYS A 56 9.37 17.38 -4.66
C LYS A 56 9.07 16.77 -3.29
N VAL A 57 9.96 16.99 -2.34
CA VAL A 57 9.71 16.72 -0.92
C VAL A 57 9.19 18.00 -0.29
N SER A 58 7.95 17.98 0.22
CA SER A 58 7.39 19.12 0.97
C SER A 58 7.82 19.07 2.43
N GLU A 59 7.71 20.19 3.14
CA GLU A 59 7.98 20.24 4.59
C GLU A 59 7.11 19.24 5.37
N THR A 60 5.84 19.08 5.00
CA THR A 60 4.95 18.06 5.61
C THR A 60 5.47 16.65 5.41
N VAL A 61 5.95 16.32 4.19
CA VAL A 61 6.55 15.00 3.92
C VAL A 61 7.83 14.83 4.75
N GLN A 62 8.67 15.86 4.86
CA GLN A 62 9.87 15.81 5.69
C GLN A 62 9.55 15.55 7.17
N LYS A 63 8.50 16.19 7.71
CA LYS A 63 8.03 15.96 9.09
C LYS A 63 7.47 14.55 9.28
N LEU A 64 6.76 14.00 8.29
CA LEU A 64 6.32 12.60 8.32
C LEU A 64 7.50 11.63 8.33
N LEU A 65 8.54 11.89 7.52
CA LEU A 65 9.77 11.08 7.54
C LEU A 65 10.47 11.15 8.90
N GLN A 66 10.54 12.33 9.53
CA GLN A 66 11.10 12.49 10.88
C GLN A 66 10.30 11.71 11.94
N LEU A 67 8.96 11.71 11.83
CA LEU A 67 8.11 10.94 12.72
C LEU A 67 8.38 9.44 12.59
N LEU A 68 8.47 8.93 11.35
CA LEU A 68 8.83 7.52 11.10
C LEU A 68 10.23 7.19 11.61
N GLY A 69 11.21 8.08 11.41
CA GLY A 69 12.58 7.91 11.93
C GLY A 69 12.64 7.89 13.46
N THR A 70 11.72 8.57 14.14
CA THR A 70 11.60 8.48 15.61
C THR A 70 11.12 7.09 16.04
N LEU A 71 10.17 6.49 15.31
CA LEU A 71 9.72 5.12 15.55
C LEU A 71 10.82 4.09 15.23
N GLU A 72 11.57 4.30 14.15
CA GLU A 72 12.72 3.46 13.78
C GLU A 72 13.82 3.52 14.84
N GLN A 73 14.12 4.70 15.38
CA GLN A 73 15.10 4.84 16.45
C GLN A 73 14.72 4.03 17.71
N TRP A 74 13.43 3.94 18.04
CA TRP A 74 12.94 3.06 19.12
C TRP A 74 13.12 1.57 18.81
N ILE A 75 13.19 1.19 17.53
CA ILE A 75 13.50 -0.19 17.11
C ILE A 75 15.01 -0.44 17.17
N ILE A 76 15.83 0.51 16.72
CA ILE A 76 17.31 0.43 16.67
C ILE A 76 17.95 0.26 18.05
N GLU A 77 17.27 0.69 19.12
CA GLU A 77 17.64 0.36 20.50
C GLU A 77 17.74 -1.17 20.77
N THR A 78 17.41 -2.02 19.78
CA THR A 78 17.72 -3.45 19.70
C THR A 78 18.28 -3.83 18.30
N PRO A 79 19.60 -4.04 18.11
CA PRO A 79 20.19 -3.98 16.76
C PRO A 79 20.26 -5.32 16.01
N PRO A 80 19.98 -5.31 14.69
CA PRO A 80 20.70 -6.12 13.71
C PRO A 80 21.41 -5.24 12.64
N VAL A 81 22.44 -5.79 11.99
CA VAL A 81 23.47 -5.08 11.19
C VAL A 81 23.20 -5.14 9.68
N ASP A 82 23.55 -4.05 8.98
CA ASP A 82 23.17 -3.72 7.59
C ASP A 82 24.30 -3.90 6.54
N GLN A 83 23.94 -4.03 5.24
CA GLN A 83 24.87 -4.01 4.09
C GLN A 83 24.28 -3.32 2.83
N PRO A 84 25.10 -2.66 1.96
CA PRO A 84 24.60 -1.89 0.81
C PRO A 84 24.82 -2.55 -0.56
N SER A 85 24.06 -2.13 -1.59
CA SER A 85 24.40 -2.27 -3.01
C SER A 85 23.60 -1.32 -3.93
N ARG A 86 24.01 -1.10 -5.19
CA ARG A 86 23.49 -0.09 -6.14
C ARG A 86 23.69 -0.50 -7.64
N PHE A 87 22.75 -0.05 -8.50
CA PHE A 87 22.75 0.23 -9.98
C PHE A 87 22.18 -0.75 -11.06
N ASP A 88 21.19 -0.20 -11.83
CA ASP A 88 20.70 -0.24 -13.26
C ASP A 88 21.06 -1.39 -14.26
N HIS A 89 20.29 -1.79 -15.32
CA HIS A 89 18.89 -1.70 -15.80
C HIS A 89 18.65 -2.79 -16.89
N PRO A 90 17.51 -3.53 -16.90
CA PRO A 90 16.73 -3.66 -18.14
C PRO A 90 15.19 -3.71 -17.90
N THR A 91 14.39 -3.72 -18.99
CA THR A 91 12.92 -3.74 -18.97
C THR A 91 12.35 -4.96 -18.22
N LEU A 92 11.62 -4.71 -17.12
CA LEU A 92 11.01 -5.74 -16.27
C LEU A 92 9.60 -6.14 -16.72
N GLU A 93 9.33 -7.44 -16.82
CA GLU A 93 8.00 -8.04 -17.02
C GLU A 93 7.55 -8.77 -15.75
N PRO A 94 6.24 -9.02 -15.54
CA PRO A 94 5.76 -9.70 -14.32
C PRO A 94 6.42 -11.06 -14.07
N ARG A 95 6.71 -11.85 -15.10
CA ARG A 95 7.43 -13.13 -14.93
C ARG A 95 8.83 -13.00 -14.30
N HIS A 96 9.44 -11.81 -14.32
CA HIS A 96 10.78 -11.63 -13.77
C HIS A 96 10.78 -11.47 -12.25
N PHE A 97 9.64 -11.17 -11.59
CA PHE A 97 9.66 -10.98 -10.13
C PHE A 97 9.84 -12.28 -9.34
N ILE A 98 9.73 -13.45 -9.98
CA ILE A 98 10.03 -14.76 -9.36
C ILE A 98 11.51 -15.16 -9.50
N ASP A 99 12.29 -14.42 -10.29
CA ASP A 99 13.73 -14.62 -10.41
C ASP A 99 14.46 -13.86 -9.30
N ALA A 100 15.05 -14.59 -8.36
CA ALA A 100 15.77 -14.02 -7.23
C ALA A 100 16.92 -13.11 -7.66
N LYS A 101 17.57 -13.36 -8.81
CA LYS A 101 18.63 -12.50 -9.33
C LYS A 101 18.07 -11.14 -9.70
N VAL A 102 17.00 -11.12 -10.49
CA VAL A 102 16.31 -9.88 -10.89
C VAL A 102 15.81 -9.11 -9.67
N VAL A 103 15.22 -9.81 -8.71
CA VAL A 103 14.75 -9.18 -7.46
C VAL A 103 15.91 -8.52 -6.72
N ASN A 104 17.03 -9.22 -6.52
CA ASN A 104 18.20 -8.67 -5.83
C ASN A 104 18.86 -7.50 -6.60
N GLU A 105 18.80 -7.49 -7.92
CA GLU A 105 19.36 -6.42 -8.75
C GLU A 105 18.49 -5.16 -8.78
N HIS A 106 17.16 -5.30 -8.65
CA HIS A 106 16.23 -4.19 -8.94
C HIS A 106 15.29 -3.80 -7.79
N HIS A 107 15.33 -4.47 -6.63
CA HIS A 107 14.38 -4.20 -5.55
C HIS A 107 14.37 -2.74 -5.07
N GLN A 108 15.53 -2.08 -5.05
CA GLN A 108 15.67 -0.70 -4.59
C GLN A 108 14.99 0.34 -5.50
N ASP A 109 14.74 -0.01 -6.76
CA ASP A 109 14.05 0.88 -7.71
C ASP A 109 12.53 0.73 -7.66
N TYR A 110 12.03 -0.42 -7.15
CA TYR A 110 10.62 -0.80 -7.27
C TYR A 110 10.09 -1.45 -5.99
N MET A 111 9.20 -0.75 -5.29
CA MET A 111 8.56 -1.22 -4.04
C MET A 111 7.96 -2.64 -4.15
N PHE A 112 7.39 -2.99 -5.31
CA PHE A 112 6.86 -4.34 -5.52
C PHE A 112 7.96 -5.41 -5.41
N LEU A 113 9.12 -5.19 -6.02
CA LEU A 113 10.24 -6.13 -5.97
C LEU A 113 10.87 -6.17 -4.57
N ASP A 114 10.88 -5.06 -3.84
CA ASP A 114 11.31 -5.02 -2.44
C ASP A 114 10.44 -5.89 -1.53
N CYS A 115 9.12 -5.87 -1.73
CA CYS A 115 8.21 -6.82 -1.06
C CYS A 115 8.50 -8.28 -1.43
N ILE A 116 8.86 -8.57 -2.69
CA ILE A 116 9.23 -9.94 -3.10
C ILE A 116 10.57 -10.37 -2.46
N LYS A 117 11.55 -9.46 -2.38
CA LYS A 117 12.82 -9.72 -1.68
C LYS A 117 12.57 -10.13 -0.24
N PHE A 118 11.76 -9.35 0.49
CA PHE A 118 11.38 -9.68 1.86
C PHE A 118 10.70 -11.06 1.97
N ILE A 119 9.81 -11.42 1.03
CA ILE A 119 9.19 -12.76 1.01
C ILE A 119 10.25 -13.86 0.86
N ASN A 120 11.21 -13.69 -0.05
CA ASN A 120 12.27 -14.67 -0.29
C ASN A 120 13.23 -14.80 0.89
N GLU A 121 13.39 -13.75 1.70
CA GLU A 121 14.22 -13.77 2.91
C GLU A 121 13.49 -14.42 4.10
N MET A 122 12.17 -14.29 4.15
CA MET A 122 11.34 -14.81 5.26
C MET A 122 10.84 -16.25 5.04
N LYS A 123 10.77 -16.72 3.80
CA LYS A 123 10.21 -18.03 3.46
C LYS A 123 11.21 -18.86 2.67
N THR A 124 11.39 -20.10 3.11
CA THR A 124 12.28 -21.07 2.47
C THR A 124 11.49 -21.99 1.55
N GLY A 125 12.12 -22.44 0.46
CA GLY A 125 11.55 -23.41 -0.49
C GLY A 125 11.11 -22.75 -1.81
N PRO A 126 10.53 -23.53 -2.73
CA PRO A 126 10.08 -23.01 -4.02
C PRO A 126 9.00 -21.94 -3.87
N PHE A 127 9.14 -20.82 -4.59
CA PHE A 127 8.22 -19.68 -4.50
C PHE A 127 6.74 -20.06 -4.75
N ALA A 128 6.51 -21.00 -5.67
CA ALA A 128 5.19 -21.51 -5.99
C ALA A 128 4.49 -22.19 -4.80
N GLU A 129 5.23 -22.79 -3.88
CA GLU A 129 4.68 -23.52 -2.74
C GLU A 129 4.23 -22.58 -1.63
N HIS A 130 5.03 -21.56 -1.32
CA HIS A 130 4.79 -20.68 -0.17
C HIS A 130 4.12 -19.34 -0.53
N SER A 131 4.07 -19.01 -1.82
CA SER A 131 3.53 -17.76 -2.37
C SER A 131 2.72 -17.99 -3.66
N ASN A 132 1.94 -19.08 -3.71
CA ASN A 132 1.19 -19.52 -4.88
C ASN A 132 0.33 -18.42 -5.56
N GLN A 133 -0.32 -17.54 -4.80
CA GLN A 133 -1.08 -16.43 -5.41
C GLN A 133 -0.20 -15.49 -6.22
N LEU A 134 0.96 -15.10 -5.68
CA LEU A 134 1.93 -14.26 -6.40
C LEU A 134 2.57 -15.03 -7.55
N TRP A 135 2.84 -16.33 -7.37
CA TRP A 135 3.31 -17.20 -8.45
C TRP A 135 2.35 -17.19 -9.64
N ASN A 136 1.04 -17.35 -9.41
CA ASN A 136 0.04 -17.30 -10.47
C ASN A 136 -0.05 -15.91 -11.13
N ILE A 137 0.13 -14.83 -10.36
CA ILE A 137 0.16 -13.46 -10.90
C ILE A 137 1.36 -13.24 -11.82
N SER A 138 2.48 -13.95 -11.60
CA SER A 138 3.68 -13.82 -12.45
C SER A 138 3.43 -14.22 -13.91
N ALA A 139 2.43 -15.07 -14.16
CA ALA A 139 2.01 -15.49 -15.50
C ALA A 139 1.22 -14.41 -16.27
N VAL A 140 0.85 -13.29 -15.63
CA VAL A 140 0.14 -12.20 -16.30
C VAL A 140 1.12 -11.39 -17.14
N HIS A 141 0.83 -11.26 -18.43
CA HIS A 141 1.74 -10.66 -19.43
C HIS A 141 1.99 -9.15 -19.30
N SER A 142 1.27 -8.43 -18.44
CA SER A 142 1.37 -6.97 -18.34
C SER A 142 1.17 -6.47 -16.93
N TRP A 143 2.08 -5.60 -16.48
CA TRP A 143 1.96 -4.86 -15.22
C TRP A 143 0.65 -4.06 -15.11
N SER A 144 0.11 -3.57 -16.24
CA SER A 144 -1.20 -2.91 -16.22
C SER A 144 -2.33 -3.87 -15.85
N LYS A 145 -2.26 -5.12 -16.32
CA LYS A 145 -3.25 -6.16 -15.99
C LYS A 145 -3.06 -6.68 -14.57
N VAL A 146 -1.80 -6.84 -14.13
CA VAL A 146 -1.48 -7.14 -12.71
C VAL A 146 -2.08 -6.07 -11.80
N ASN A 147 -1.82 -4.78 -12.05
CA ASN A 147 -2.37 -3.68 -11.26
C ASN A 147 -3.91 -3.68 -11.22
N GLN A 148 -4.56 -3.85 -12.38
CA GLN A 148 -6.03 -3.94 -12.45
C GLN A 148 -6.57 -5.13 -11.64
N GLY A 149 -5.91 -6.28 -11.72
CA GLY A 149 -6.27 -7.47 -10.94
C GLY A 149 -6.09 -7.26 -9.44
N LEU A 150 -4.94 -6.73 -9.02
CA LEU A 150 -4.64 -6.45 -7.62
C LEU A 150 -5.58 -5.41 -7.00
N ILE A 151 -5.99 -4.37 -7.73
CA ILE A 151 -6.99 -3.42 -7.23
C ILE A 151 -8.35 -4.11 -6.99
N LYS A 152 -8.77 -5.00 -7.90
CA LYS A 152 -10.01 -5.77 -7.71
C LYS A 152 -9.89 -6.73 -6.53
N MET A 153 -8.76 -7.41 -6.41
CA MET A 153 -8.48 -8.32 -5.29
C MET A 153 -8.43 -7.56 -3.96
N TYR A 154 -7.82 -6.37 -3.91
CA TYR A 154 -7.78 -5.53 -2.72
C TYR A 154 -9.19 -5.13 -2.25
N ARG A 155 -10.08 -4.77 -3.19
CA ARG A 155 -11.49 -4.54 -2.85
C ARG A 155 -12.12 -5.79 -2.26
N ALA A 156 -12.05 -6.93 -2.95
CA ALA A 156 -12.74 -8.15 -2.55
C ALA A 156 -12.19 -8.78 -1.25
N GLU A 157 -10.87 -8.86 -1.11
CA GLU A 157 -10.22 -9.61 -0.04
C GLU A 157 -9.78 -8.75 1.15
N CYS A 158 -9.80 -7.42 1.02
CA CYS A 158 -9.52 -6.50 2.13
C CYS A 158 -10.74 -5.64 2.45
N LEU A 159 -11.15 -4.75 1.55
CA LEU A 159 -12.19 -3.76 1.86
C LEU A 159 -13.59 -4.36 2.02
N GLU A 160 -13.87 -5.47 1.33
CA GLU A 160 -15.16 -6.18 1.38
C GLU A 160 -15.11 -7.42 2.29
N LYS A 161 -14.00 -7.61 3.01
CA LYS A 161 -13.80 -8.72 3.94
C LYS A 161 -14.06 -8.25 5.37
N PHE A 162 -15.22 -8.61 5.92
CA PHE A 162 -15.61 -8.20 7.28
C PHE A 162 -14.50 -8.42 8.35
N PRO A 163 -13.86 -9.61 8.45
CA PRO A 163 -12.78 -9.82 9.42
C PRO A 163 -11.62 -8.82 9.33
N VAL A 164 -11.36 -8.29 8.13
CA VAL A 164 -10.29 -7.34 7.87
C VAL A 164 -10.75 -5.92 8.20
N ILE A 165 -11.90 -5.50 7.66
CA ILE A 165 -12.34 -4.10 7.73
C ILE A 165 -13.08 -3.72 9.01
N GLN A 166 -13.53 -4.69 9.84
CA GLN A 166 -14.22 -4.42 11.11
C GLN A 166 -13.43 -3.52 12.10
N HIS A 167 -12.12 -3.37 11.87
CA HIS A 167 -11.24 -2.52 12.68
C HIS A 167 -11.12 -1.08 12.17
N PHE A 168 -11.64 -0.78 10.98
CA PHE A 168 -11.64 0.58 10.44
C PHE A 168 -12.48 1.50 11.32
N LYS A 169 -11.94 2.69 11.61
CA LYS A 169 -12.59 3.68 12.47
C LYS A 169 -13.05 4.87 11.64
N PHE A 170 -14.19 5.43 12.04
CA PHE A 170 -14.88 6.50 11.34
C PHE A 170 -14.96 7.73 12.23
N GLY A 171 -14.65 8.89 11.66
CA GLY A 171 -14.66 10.20 12.33
C GLY A 171 -15.18 11.28 11.38
N SER A 172 -14.81 12.53 11.64
CA SER A 172 -15.22 13.66 10.77
C SER A 172 -14.51 13.64 9.41
N LEU A 173 -13.24 13.22 9.38
CA LEU A 173 -12.43 13.15 8.16
C LEU A 173 -12.76 11.96 7.25
N LEU A 174 -13.11 10.81 7.83
CA LEU A 174 -13.50 9.61 7.12
C LEU A 174 -14.84 9.15 7.70
N SER A 175 -15.93 9.63 7.08
CA SER A 175 -17.28 9.49 7.61
C SER A 175 -17.98 8.22 7.14
N ILE A 176 -18.71 7.56 8.04
CA ILE A 176 -19.57 6.41 7.71
C ILE A 176 -20.86 6.85 6.97
N GLN A 177 -21.15 8.16 6.95
CA GLN A 177 -22.34 8.67 6.27
C GLN A 177 -22.30 8.36 4.77
N PRO A 178 -23.46 8.14 4.13
CA PRO A 178 -23.51 7.87 2.69
C PRO A 178 -22.79 8.95 1.87
N VAL A 179 -22.19 8.54 0.75
CA VAL A 179 -21.62 9.48 -0.24
C VAL A 179 -22.71 10.47 -0.67
N LYS A 180 -22.38 11.76 -0.67
CA LYS A 180 -23.28 12.83 -1.14
C LYS A 180 -23.52 12.77 -2.65
#